data_AF-A0A3A8L5P7-F1
#
_entry.id   AF-A0A3A8L5P7-F1
#
_cell.length_a   1.000
_cell.length_b   1.000
_cell.length_c   1.000
_cell.angle_alpha   90.00
_cell.angle_beta   90.00
_cell.angle_gamma   90.00
#
_symmetry.space_group_name_H-M   'P 1'
#
loop_
_entity.id
_entity.type
_entity.pdbx_description
1 polymer ?
#
loop_
_entity_poly.entity_id
_entity_poly.type
_entity_poly.pdbx_seq_one_letter_code
_entity_poly.pdbx_strand_id
1 'polypeptide(L)'
;MSSMARSPTLGRALLLGCRAGLLVFLLLYTLCALLNMQLGYQGNESRIVTDWVWSEWRGVVLWQVARLIAAYSVIGLVLGALLGAGAWAAERSRRAVFGWSALGCLLVEALGMLGNMAQHPHVYAATLYGRSVVTAALLRAVSGTQPSGWYAAAWVLPVVSVVAVALRGLGPVPRWH
;
A
#
# COMPACT_ATOMS: atom_id res chain seq x y z
N MET A 1 1.48 22.36 -30.99
CA MET A 1 1.58 23.10 -29.71
C MET A 1 1.39 22.13 -28.56
N SER A 2 2.46 21.57 -28.00
CA SER A 2 2.34 20.72 -26.82
C SER A 2 2.04 21.60 -25.62
N SER A 3 0.84 21.46 -25.04
CA SER A 3 0.56 21.98 -23.70
C SER A 3 1.59 21.39 -22.74
N MET A 4 2.63 22.16 -22.39
CA MET A 4 3.51 21.80 -21.29
C MET A 4 2.62 21.78 -20.05
N ALA A 5 2.25 20.57 -19.61
CA ALA A 5 1.45 20.37 -18.43
C ALA A 5 2.23 20.93 -17.23
N ARG A 6 1.89 22.16 -16.83
CA ARG A 6 2.53 22.88 -15.73
C ARG A 6 2.57 21.98 -14.48
N SER A 7 3.75 21.90 -13.85
CA SER A 7 3.92 21.16 -12.61
C SER A 7 2.93 21.65 -11.55
N PRO A 8 2.33 20.76 -10.74
CA PRO A 8 1.45 21.17 -9.66
C PRO A 8 2.22 21.97 -8.60
N THR A 9 1.48 22.76 -7.81
CA THR A 9 2.02 23.29 -6.55
C THR A 9 2.25 22.14 -5.56
N LEU A 10 3.15 22.31 -4.58
CA LEU A 10 3.41 21.30 -3.55
C LEU A 10 2.11 20.84 -2.86
N GLY A 11 1.26 21.78 -2.42
CA GLY A 11 -0.01 21.45 -1.79
C GLY A 11 -0.94 20.61 -2.68
N ARG A 12 -0.98 20.86 -4.00
CA ARG A 12 -1.74 20.03 -4.93
C ARG A 12 -1.12 18.65 -5.13
N ALA A 13 0.21 18.55 -5.11
CA ALA A 13 0.90 17.28 -5.22
C ALA A 13 0.71 16.41 -3.97
N LEU A 14 0.74 17.00 -2.78
CA LEU A 14 0.40 16.33 -1.52
C LEU A 14 -1.03 15.77 -1.57
N LEU A 15 -2.01 16.58 -1.98
CA LEU A 15 -3.40 16.13 -2.09
C LEU A 15 -3.58 15.03 -3.14
N LEU A 16 -2.94 15.15 -4.30
CA LEU A 16 -2.97 14.09 -5.33
C LEU A 16 -2.33 12.80 -4.84
N GLY A 17 -1.20 12.91 -4.13
CA GLY A 17 -0.52 11.81 -3.47
C GLY A 17 -1.39 11.13 -2.42
N CYS A 18 -1.97 11.89 -1.50
CA CYS A 18 -2.93 11.39 -0.50
C CYS A 18 -4.09 10.64 -1.15
N ARG A 19 -4.70 11.21 -2.21
CA ARG A 19 -5.80 10.55 -2.92
C ARG A 19 -5.36 9.25 -3.58
N ALA A 20 -4.18 9.24 -4.18
CA ALA A 20 -3.62 8.05 -4.81
C ALA A 20 -3.34 6.95 -3.78
N GLY A 21 -2.67 7.28 -2.68
CA GLY A 21 -2.37 6.35 -1.60
C GLY A 21 -3.63 5.82 -0.92
N LEU A 22 -4.58 6.69 -0.59
CA LEU A 22 -5.86 6.26 -0.03
C LEU A 22 -6.61 5.30 -0.96
N LEU A 23 -6.63 5.60 -2.27
CA LEU A 23 -7.27 4.72 -3.26
C LEU A 23 -6.60 3.34 -3.32
N VAL A 24 -5.27 3.29 -3.31
CA VAL A 24 -4.51 2.02 -3.32
C VAL A 24 -4.83 1.19 -2.08
N PHE A 25 -4.77 1.79 -0.90
CA PHE A 25 -4.97 1.06 0.35
C PHE A 25 -6.42 0.62 0.54
N LEU A 26 -7.39 1.45 0.16
CA LEU A 26 -8.79 1.05 0.14
C LEU A 26 -9.03 -0.08 -0.85
N LEU A 27 -8.43 -0.04 -2.05
CA LEU A 27 -8.54 -1.09 -3.04
C LEU A 27 -7.93 -2.40 -2.54
N LEU A 28 -6.68 -2.38 -2.05
CA LEU A 28 -6.01 -3.56 -1.51
C LEU A 28 -6.79 -4.17 -0.35
N TYR A 29 -7.26 -3.33 0.57
CA TYR A 29 -8.08 -3.78 1.70
C TYR A 29 -9.40 -4.39 1.24
N THR A 30 -10.10 -3.73 0.32
CA THR A 30 -11.39 -4.22 -0.21
C THR A 30 -11.19 -5.54 -0.96
N LEU A 31 -10.16 -5.66 -1.79
CA LEU A 31 -9.82 -6.91 -2.47
C LEU A 31 -9.45 -8.01 -1.46
N CYS A 32 -8.66 -7.69 -0.44
CA CYS A 32 -8.32 -8.61 0.63
C CYS A 32 -9.57 -9.09 1.40
N ALA A 33 -10.50 -8.18 1.72
CA ALA A 33 -11.74 -8.50 2.38
C ALA A 33 -12.66 -9.37 1.50
N LEU A 34 -12.84 -9.02 0.22
CA LEU A 34 -13.64 -9.79 -0.73
C LEU A 34 -13.07 -11.20 -0.92
N LEU A 35 -11.76 -11.31 -1.10
CA LEU A 35 -11.10 -12.60 -1.19
C LEU A 35 -11.25 -13.34 0.14
N ASN A 36 -10.93 -12.77 1.30
CA ASN A 36 -11.08 -13.44 2.60
C ASN A 36 -12.52 -13.87 2.93
N MET A 37 -13.53 -13.12 2.54
CA MET A 37 -14.94 -13.53 2.71
C MET A 37 -15.29 -14.74 1.84
N GLN A 38 -14.69 -14.89 0.65
CA GLN A 38 -14.81 -16.12 -0.14
C GLN A 38 -14.09 -17.33 0.51
N LEU A 39 -13.22 -17.09 1.50
CA LEU A 39 -12.28 -18.08 2.05
C LEU A 39 -12.62 -18.54 3.47
N GLY A 40 -13.26 -17.67 4.26
CA GLY A 40 -13.76 -18.02 5.60
C GLY A 40 -15.01 -18.89 5.60
N TYR A 41 -15.66 -19.07 4.45
CA TYR A 41 -16.90 -19.83 4.29
C TYR A 41 -16.66 -21.17 3.57
N GLN A 42 -15.64 -21.92 3.99
CA GLN A 42 -15.41 -23.30 3.55
C GLN A 42 -15.42 -24.32 4.70
N GLY A 43 -15.83 -23.89 5.90
CA GLY A 43 -16.08 -24.75 7.04
C GLY A 43 -17.50 -25.32 7.01
N ASN A 44 -17.59 -26.64 7.03
CA ASN A 44 -18.78 -27.48 7.03
C ASN A 44 -19.66 -27.33 8.30
N GLU A 45 -20.19 -26.14 8.57
CA GLU A 45 -21.06 -25.91 9.73
C GLU A 45 -22.49 -25.53 9.32
N SER A 46 -23.45 -26.10 10.06
CA SER A 46 -24.88 -25.81 9.99
C SER A 46 -25.15 -24.31 9.80
N ARG A 47 -25.88 -23.96 8.75
CA ARG A 47 -26.31 -22.58 8.38
C ARG A 47 -26.86 -21.79 9.59
N ILE A 48 -27.50 -22.48 10.53
CA ILE A 48 -28.11 -21.90 11.74
C ILE A 48 -27.05 -21.44 12.76
N VAL A 49 -25.98 -22.22 12.95
CA VAL A 49 -24.89 -21.85 13.87
C VAL A 49 -24.11 -20.68 13.30
N THR A 50 -23.90 -20.67 11.97
CA THR A 50 -23.23 -19.59 11.26
C THR A 50 -23.98 -18.27 11.34
N ASP A 51 -25.30 -18.26 11.13
CA ASP A 51 -26.12 -17.05 11.22
C ASP A 51 -26.17 -16.50 12.65
N TRP A 52 -26.19 -17.38 13.66
CA TRP A 52 -26.21 -17.00 15.07
C TRP A 52 -24.86 -16.41 15.51
N VAL A 53 -23.75 -17.12 15.28
CA VAL A 53 -22.38 -16.63 15.57
C VAL A 53 -22.10 -15.34 14.81
N TRP A 54 -22.52 -15.23 13.54
CA TRP A 54 -22.35 -14.02 12.77
C TRP A 54 -23.11 -12.84 13.38
N SER A 55 -24.36 -13.03 13.84
CA SER A 55 -25.12 -11.97 14.51
C SER A 55 -24.48 -11.49 15.81
N GLU A 56 -23.95 -12.41 16.62
CA GLU A 56 -23.29 -12.12 17.91
C GLU A 56 -21.94 -11.38 17.71
N TRP A 57 -21.16 -11.79 16.71
CA TRP A 57 -19.79 -11.30 16.48
C TRP A 57 -19.71 -10.14 15.50
N ARG A 58 -20.79 -9.80 14.79
CA ARG A 58 -20.81 -8.74 13.77
C ARG A 58 -20.27 -7.41 14.27
N GLY A 59 -20.64 -7.00 15.49
CA GLY A 59 -20.18 -5.73 16.06
C GLY A 59 -18.66 -5.70 16.28
N VAL A 60 -18.09 -6.77 16.81
CA VAL A 60 -16.65 -6.90 17.08
C VAL A 60 -15.86 -6.97 15.78
N VAL A 61 -16.31 -7.79 14.83
CA VAL A 61 -15.68 -7.95 13.52
C VAL A 61 -15.73 -6.62 12.75
N LEU A 62 -16.88 -5.94 12.71
CA LEU A 62 -17.01 -4.64 12.04
C LEU A 62 -16.11 -3.57 12.69
N TRP A 63 -15.97 -3.58 14.01
CA TRP A 63 -15.08 -2.66 14.72
C TRP A 63 -13.61 -2.92 14.42
N GLN A 64 -13.19 -4.19 14.41
CA GLN A 64 -11.82 -4.56 14.03
C GLN A 64 -11.52 -4.19 12.57
N VAL A 65 -12.47 -4.46 11.67
CA VAL A 65 -12.41 -4.04 10.27
C VAL A 65 -12.29 -2.52 10.15
N ALA A 66 -13.11 -1.76 10.87
CA ALA A 66 -13.06 -0.30 10.87
C ALA A 66 -11.71 0.24 11.38
N ARG A 67 -11.17 -0.33 12.46
CA ARG A 67 -9.85 0.03 12.98
C ARG A 67 -8.75 -0.28 11.98
N LEU A 68 -8.83 -1.41 11.29
CA LEU A 68 -7.85 -1.82 10.30
C LEU A 68 -7.91 -0.87 9.08
N ILE A 69 -9.11 -0.58 8.56
CA ILE A 69 -9.31 0.41 7.50
C ILE A 69 -8.76 1.77 7.90
N ALA A 70 -9.03 2.23 9.11
CA ALA A 70 -8.54 3.52 9.60
C ALA A 70 -7.00 3.55 9.64
N ALA A 71 -6.37 2.52 10.22
CA ALA A 71 -4.91 2.43 10.29
C ALA A 71 -4.26 2.41 8.89
N TYR A 72 -4.76 1.57 7.99
CA TYR A 72 -4.24 1.47 6.63
C TYR A 72 -4.54 2.71 5.78
N SER A 73 -5.63 3.43 6.06
CA SER A 73 -5.92 4.72 5.43
C SER A 73 -4.90 5.78 5.84
N VAL A 74 -4.50 5.82 7.12
CA VAL A 74 -3.46 6.75 7.60
C VAL A 74 -2.12 6.44 6.93
N ILE A 75 -1.74 5.16 6.85
CA ILE A 75 -0.51 4.74 6.16
C ILE A 75 -0.55 5.16 4.69
N GLY A 76 -1.66 4.86 3.98
CA GLY A 76 -1.84 5.24 2.59
C GLY A 76 -1.81 6.76 2.36
N LEU A 77 -2.39 7.55 3.25
CA LEU A 77 -2.34 9.01 3.19
C LEU A 77 -0.92 9.54 3.35
N VAL A 78 -0.20 9.07 4.39
CA VAL A 78 1.17 9.52 4.69
C VAL A 78 2.13 9.12 3.58
N LEU A 79 2.10 7.85 3.17
CA LEU A 79 2.96 7.33 2.11
C LEU A 79 2.64 8.01 0.77
N GLY A 80 1.35 8.14 0.44
CA GLY A 80 0.90 8.83 -0.76
C GLY A 80 1.33 10.29 -0.78
N ALA A 81 1.18 11.03 0.32
CA ALA A 81 1.63 12.42 0.45
C ALA A 81 3.13 12.54 0.19
N LEU A 82 3.92 11.67 0.80
CA LEU A 82 5.38 11.68 0.72
C LEU A 82 5.87 11.38 -0.71
N LEU A 83 5.31 10.36 -1.36
CA LEU A 83 5.60 10.06 -2.76
C LEU A 83 5.12 11.16 -3.72
N GLY A 84 3.97 11.78 -3.42
CA GLY A 84 3.46 12.92 -4.15
C GLY A 84 4.39 14.14 -4.06
N ALA A 85 4.94 14.41 -2.88
CA ALA A 85 5.94 15.44 -2.65
C ALA A 85 7.25 15.14 -3.40
N GLY A 86 7.72 13.89 -3.39
CA GLY A 86 8.88 13.46 -4.18
C GLY A 86 8.68 13.64 -5.69
N ALA A 87 7.52 13.26 -6.21
CA ALA A 87 7.17 13.44 -7.62
C ALA A 87 7.05 14.93 -8.00
N TRP A 88 6.55 15.76 -7.09
CA TRP A 88 6.60 17.22 -7.25
C TRP A 88 8.03 17.74 -7.27
N ALA A 89 8.87 17.26 -6.37
CA ALA A 89 10.27 17.65 -6.31
C ALA A 89 11.00 17.32 -7.63
N ALA A 90 10.61 16.22 -8.29
CA ALA A 90 11.07 15.82 -9.61
C ALA A 90 10.32 16.48 -10.80
N GLU A 91 9.58 17.57 -10.56
CA GLU A 91 8.88 18.39 -11.59
C GLU A 91 7.88 17.64 -12.45
N ARG A 92 7.28 16.57 -11.91
CA ARG A 92 6.35 15.75 -12.66
C ARG A 92 5.00 16.45 -12.87
N SER A 93 4.35 16.12 -13.98
CA SER A 93 3.00 16.60 -14.30
C SER A 93 1.97 16.05 -13.31
N ARG A 94 0.78 16.67 -13.22
CA ARG A 94 -0.29 16.25 -12.29
C ARG A 94 -0.67 14.77 -12.42
N ARG A 95 -0.83 14.28 -13.66
CA ARG A 95 -1.18 12.88 -13.94
C ARG A 95 -0.05 11.94 -13.50
N ALA A 96 1.20 12.34 -13.74
CA ALA A 96 2.35 11.59 -13.29
C ALA A 96 2.42 11.56 -11.76
N VAL A 97 2.20 12.68 -11.05
CA VAL A 97 2.20 12.69 -9.57
C VAL A 97 1.19 11.68 -9.01
N PHE A 98 -0.05 11.68 -9.50
CA PHE A 98 -1.06 10.71 -9.06
C PHE A 98 -0.65 9.26 -9.38
N GLY A 99 -0.29 8.98 -10.64
CA GLY A 99 0.05 7.63 -11.08
C GLY A 99 1.29 7.05 -10.38
N TRP A 100 2.35 7.85 -10.24
CA TRP A 100 3.58 7.44 -9.56
C TRP A 100 3.37 7.25 -8.05
N SER A 101 2.54 8.09 -7.42
CA SER A 101 2.20 7.89 -6.01
C SER A 101 1.42 6.60 -5.80
N ALA A 102 0.46 6.28 -6.69
CA ALA A 102 -0.30 5.05 -6.62
C ALA A 102 0.59 3.80 -6.83
N LEU A 103 1.38 3.79 -7.91
CA LEU A 103 2.30 2.69 -8.22
C LEU A 103 3.38 2.53 -7.14
N GLY A 104 3.90 3.63 -6.61
CA GLY A 104 4.87 3.61 -5.52
C GLY A 104 4.26 3.03 -4.24
N CYS A 105 3.04 3.43 -3.87
CA CYS A 105 2.34 2.83 -2.72
C CYS A 105 2.14 1.32 -2.90
N LEU A 106 1.70 0.88 -4.09
CA LEU A 106 1.53 -0.53 -4.42
C LEU A 106 2.85 -1.31 -4.30
N LEU A 107 3.94 -0.74 -4.82
CA LEU A 107 5.25 -1.38 -4.78
C LEU A 107 5.77 -1.50 -3.34
N VAL A 108 5.66 -0.44 -2.54
CA VAL A 108 6.09 -0.45 -1.12
C VAL A 108 5.32 -1.52 -0.35
N GLU A 109 3.99 -1.59 -0.50
CA GLU A 109 3.17 -2.62 0.15
C GLU A 109 3.49 -4.03 -0.36
N ALA A 110 3.70 -4.22 -1.66
CA ALA A 110 4.09 -5.50 -2.22
C ALA A 110 5.43 -5.99 -1.64
N LEU A 111 6.44 -5.11 -1.56
CA LEU A 111 7.74 -5.43 -0.98
C LEU A 111 7.64 -5.69 0.53
N GLY A 112 6.84 -4.91 1.26
CA GLY A 112 6.55 -5.16 2.67
C GLY A 112 5.87 -6.51 2.90
N MET A 113 4.92 -6.88 2.04
CA MET A 113 4.27 -8.19 2.06
C MET A 113 5.27 -9.32 1.80
N LEU A 114 6.19 -9.16 0.84
CA LEU A 114 7.24 -10.15 0.58
C LEU A 114 8.21 -10.29 1.77
N GLY A 115 8.56 -9.18 2.42
CA GLY A 115 9.33 -9.20 3.67
C GLY A 115 8.62 -9.95 4.79
N ASN A 116 7.34 -9.68 5.01
CA ASN A 116 6.52 -10.40 5.99
C ASN A 116 6.42 -11.89 5.65
N MET A 117 6.29 -12.22 4.36
CA MET A 117 6.26 -13.61 3.89
C MET A 117 7.58 -14.33 4.12
N ALA A 118 8.72 -13.66 3.89
CA ALA A 118 10.04 -14.20 4.18
C ALA A 118 10.26 -14.38 5.70
N GLN A 119 9.75 -13.47 6.53
CA GLN A 119 9.91 -13.52 7.98
C GLN A 119 9.00 -14.56 8.65
N HIS A 120 7.78 -14.73 8.14
CA HIS A 120 6.76 -15.59 8.73
C HIS A 120 6.17 -16.59 7.72
N PRO A 121 6.99 -17.41 7.04
CA PRO A 121 6.52 -18.24 5.92
C PRO A 121 5.48 -19.28 6.36
N HIS A 122 5.52 -19.73 7.61
CA HIS A 122 4.54 -20.65 8.19
C HIS A 122 3.12 -20.06 8.27
N VAL A 123 2.98 -18.74 8.48
CA VAL A 123 1.69 -18.05 8.52
C VAL A 123 1.04 -18.03 7.13
N TYR A 124 1.86 -17.87 6.09
CA TYR A 124 1.41 -17.85 4.71
C TYR A 124 1.27 -19.25 4.09
N ALA A 125 1.96 -20.25 4.65
CA ALA A 125 1.92 -21.63 4.18
C ALA A 125 0.50 -22.21 4.21
N ALA A 126 -0.23 -22.00 5.31
CA ALA A 126 -1.59 -22.49 5.49
C ALA A 126 -2.58 -21.92 4.47
N THR A 127 -2.31 -20.71 3.96
CA THR A 127 -3.23 -20.00 3.06
C THR A 127 -2.80 -20.07 1.59
N LEU A 128 -1.51 -20.18 1.29
CA LEU A 128 -0.98 -20.08 -0.09
C LEU A 128 -0.59 -21.41 -0.74
N TYR A 129 -0.18 -22.44 0.02
CA TYR A 129 0.27 -23.72 -0.56
C TYR A 129 -0.85 -24.50 -1.23
N GLY A 130 -2.04 -24.54 -0.60
CA GLY A 130 -3.16 -25.32 -1.10
C GLY A 130 -3.94 -24.70 -2.26
N ARG A 131 -3.55 -23.51 -2.73
CA ARG A 131 -4.42 -22.68 -3.59
C ARG A 131 -4.02 -22.59 -5.04
N SER A 132 -2.74 -22.43 -5.32
CA SER A 132 -2.25 -22.42 -6.69
C SER A 132 -0.77 -22.76 -6.72
N VAL A 133 -0.34 -23.37 -7.82
CA VAL A 133 1.08 -23.65 -8.07
C VAL A 133 1.91 -22.35 -8.06
N VAL A 134 1.33 -21.25 -8.52
CA VAL A 134 1.97 -19.93 -8.59
C VAL A 134 2.22 -19.36 -7.19
N THR A 135 1.21 -19.36 -6.31
CA THR A 135 1.35 -18.86 -4.94
C THR A 135 2.26 -19.72 -4.08
N ALA A 136 2.23 -21.04 -4.30
CA ALA A 136 3.18 -21.96 -3.68
C ALA A 136 4.63 -21.73 -4.16
N ALA A 137 4.83 -21.51 -5.45
CA ALA A 137 6.15 -21.19 -6.01
C ALA A 137 6.69 -19.86 -5.48
N LEU A 138 5.85 -18.82 -5.44
CA LEU A 138 6.20 -17.53 -4.86
C LEU A 138 6.60 -17.68 -3.39
N LEU A 139 5.78 -18.36 -2.58
CA LEU A 139 6.08 -18.56 -1.17
C LEU A 139 7.41 -19.30 -0.99
N ARG A 140 7.68 -20.36 -1.76
CA ARG A 140 8.96 -21.09 -1.72
C ARG A 140 10.14 -20.18 -2.08
N ALA A 141 10.00 -19.39 -3.14
CA ALA A 141 11.06 -18.48 -3.59
C ALA A 141 11.38 -17.41 -2.53
N VAL A 142 10.37 -16.93 -1.81
CA VAL A 142 10.52 -15.85 -0.82
C VAL A 142 10.93 -16.39 0.56
N SER A 143 10.48 -17.58 0.96
CA SER A 143 10.73 -18.15 2.30
C SER A 143 12.22 -18.37 2.60
N GLY A 144 13.07 -18.52 1.58
CA GLY A 144 14.52 -18.69 1.73
C GLY A 144 15.32 -17.39 1.68
N THR A 145 14.67 -16.23 1.54
CA THR A 145 15.33 -14.93 1.39
C THR A 145 15.43 -14.19 2.73
N GLN A 146 16.36 -13.24 2.82
CA GLN A 146 16.52 -12.42 4.02
C GLN A 146 15.43 -11.33 4.08
N PRO A 147 14.57 -11.29 5.13
CA PRO A 147 13.46 -10.35 5.20
C PRO A 147 13.88 -8.87 5.15
N SER A 148 15.03 -8.55 5.76
CA SER A 148 15.57 -7.19 5.79
C SER A 148 15.83 -6.62 4.40
N GLY A 149 16.18 -7.44 3.41
CA GLY A 149 16.38 -6.99 2.03
C GLY A 149 15.10 -6.46 1.39
N TRP A 150 13.97 -7.13 1.65
CA TRP A 150 12.66 -6.70 1.16
C TRP A 150 12.17 -5.42 1.84
N TYR A 151 12.34 -5.33 3.16
CA TYR A 151 12.01 -4.10 3.89
C TYR A 151 12.90 -2.93 3.47
N ALA A 152 14.20 -3.15 3.27
CA ALA A 152 15.11 -2.12 2.76
C ALA A 152 14.68 -1.64 1.37
N ALA A 153 14.34 -2.57 0.46
CA ALA A 153 13.82 -2.23 -0.86
C ALA A 153 12.52 -1.41 -0.79
N ALA A 154 11.60 -1.76 0.12
CA ALA A 154 10.36 -1.02 0.34
C ALA A 154 10.62 0.43 0.78
N TRP A 155 11.69 0.69 1.53
CA TRP A 155 12.03 2.04 2.01
C TRP A 155 12.74 2.93 0.98
N VAL A 156 13.25 2.37 -0.13
CA VAL A 156 14.01 3.15 -1.13
C VAL A 156 13.18 4.31 -1.69
N LEU A 157 11.96 4.05 -2.16
CA LEU A 157 11.11 5.10 -2.75
C LEU A 157 10.73 6.20 -1.75
N PRO A 158 10.31 5.87 -0.51
CA PRO A 158 10.11 6.88 0.52
C PRO A 158 11.36 7.73 0.79
N VAL A 159 12.51 7.09 1.00
CA VAL A 159 13.76 7.80 1.32
C VAL A 159 14.18 8.72 0.17
N VAL A 160 14.16 8.23 -1.06
CA VAL A 160 14.47 9.04 -2.25
C VAL A 160 13.52 10.23 -2.39
N SER A 161 12.23 10.06 -2.07
CA SER A 161 11.24 11.14 -2.11
C SER A 161 11.56 12.24 -1.10
N VAL A 162 11.95 11.87 0.12
CA VAL A 162 12.39 12.82 1.16
C VAL A 162 13.64 13.56 0.71
N VAL A 163 14.65 12.84 0.21
CA VAL A 163 15.90 13.43 -0.27
C VAL A 163 15.63 14.41 -1.42
N ALA A 164 14.78 14.05 -2.38
CA ALA A 164 14.42 14.93 -3.49
C ALA A 164 13.77 16.23 -3.01
N VAL A 165 12.87 16.15 -2.03
CA VAL A 165 12.24 17.35 -1.43
C VAL A 165 13.26 18.20 -0.70
N ALA A 166 14.15 17.59 0.09
CA ALA A 166 15.20 18.30 0.83
C ALA A 166 16.16 19.03 -0.11
N LEU A 167 16.64 18.36 -1.16
CA LEU A 167 17.51 18.96 -2.18
C LEU A 167 16.85 20.14 -2.89
N ARG A 168 15.55 20.02 -3.20
CA ARG A 168 14.79 21.12 -3.80
C ARG A 168 14.63 22.31 -2.84
N GLY A 169 14.44 22.05 -1.55
CA GLY A 169 14.35 23.09 -0.51
C GLY A 169 15.67 23.83 -0.26
N LEU A 170 16.81 23.17 -0.51
CA LEU A 170 18.16 23.74 -0.40
C LEU A 170 18.61 24.48 -1.67
N GLY A 171 17.80 24.49 -2.74
CA GLY A 171 18.11 25.21 -3.98
C GLY A 171 18.25 26.72 -3.76
N PRO A 172 19.06 27.42 -4.57
CA PRO A 172 19.30 28.84 -4.39
C PRO A 172 18.00 29.64 -4.45
N VAL A 173 17.71 30.39 -3.40
CA VAL A 173 16.64 31.39 -3.37
C VAL A 173 17.02 32.48 -4.39
N PRO A 174 16.20 32.75 -5.42
CA PRO A 174 16.50 33.82 -6.36
C PRO A 174 16.54 35.14 -5.58
N ARG A 175 17.72 35.74 -5.50
CA ARG A 175 17.87 37.12 -5.02
C ARG A 175 17.32 38.01 -6.13
N TRP A 176 16.13 38.56 -5.88
CA TRP A 176 15.60 39.63 -6.70
C TRP A 176 16.54 40.83 -6.53
N HIS A 177 17.33 41.12 -7.56
CA HIS A 177 18.05 42.37 -7.73
C HIS A 177 17.21 43.30 -8.60
#